data_AF-A0AAV7V8F4-F1
#
_entry.id   AF-A0AAV7V8F4-F1
#
_cell.length_a   1.000
_cell.length_b   1.000
_cell.length_c   1.000
_cell.angle_alpha   90.00
_cell.angle_beta   90.00
_cell.angle_gamma   90.00
#
_symmetry.space_group_name_H-M   'P 1'
#
loop_
_entity.id
_entity.type
_entity.pdbx_description
1 polymer ?
#
loop_
_entity_poly.entity_id
_entity_poly.type
_entity_poly.pdbx_seq_one_letter_code
_entity_poly.pdbx_strand_id
1 'polypeptide(L)'
;MEHSQITMEARFDSLVTELSFLQDDQGKLANKVADGETAVAALQPTAVDYQTAIQNLCDQVRHLENRVDDLEGSSWRTNIPIHALPEGIEGSDTLTYVEHLLKTFTPETELSPFYPLERAY
;
A
#
# COMPACT_ATOMS: atom_id res chain seq x y z
N MET A 1 -66.46 46.31 -9.10
CA MET A 1 -65.06 46.78 -9.17
C MET A 1 -64.34 46.52 -7.85
N GLU A 2 -64.90 46.93 -6.72
CA GLU A 2 -64.33 46.75 -5.38
C GLU A 2 -63.96 45.29 -5.01
N HIS A 3 -64.83 44.32 -5.31
CA HIS A 3 -64.54 42.90 -5.01
C HIS A 3 -63.35 42.33 -5.81
N SER A 4 -63.14 42.81 -7.04
CA SER A 4 -61.99 42.46 -7.87
C SER A 4 -60.69 43.05 -7.34
N GLN A 5 -60.76 44.25 -6.74
CA GLN A 5 -59.62 44.91 -6.12
C GLN A 5 -59.20 44.18 -4.84
N ILE A 6 -60.16 43.85 -3.97
CA ILE A 6 -59.92 43.08 -2.74
C ILE A 6 -59.28 41.70 -3.05
N THR A 7 -59.73 41.04 -4.13
CA THR A 7 -59.18 39.75 -4.55
C THR A 7 -57.73 39.89 -5.05
N MET A 8 -57.40 41.01 -5.68
CA MET A 8 -56.06 41.28 -6.18
C MET A 8 -55.10 41.63 -5.03
N GLU A 9 -55.55 42.42 -4.06
CA GLU A 9 -54.79 42.75 -2.84
C GLU A 9 -54.44 41.49 -2.04
N ALA A 10 -55.39 40.59 -1.80
CA ALA A 10 -55.13 39.32 -1.12
C ALA A 10 -54.10 38.43 -1.86
N ARG A 11 -54.10 38.45 -3.19
CA ARG A 11 -53.10 37.72 -3.99
C ARG A 11 -51.71 38.36 -3.89
N PHE A 12 -51.64 39.69 -3.82
CA PHE A 12 -50.37 40.39 -3.61
C PHE A 12 -49.79 40.08 -2.23
N ASP A 13 -50.61 40.10 -1.18
CA ASP A 13 -50.17 39.75 0.18
C ASP A 13 -49.64 38.31 0.26
N SER A 14 -50.31 37.38 -0.42
CA SER A 14 -49.86 36.00 -0.55
C SER A 14 -48.50 35.90 -1.27
N LEU A 15 -48.31 36.63 -2.37
CA LEU A 15 -47.05 36.63 -3.10
C LEU A 15 -45.90 37.24 -2.30
N VAL A 16 -46.16 38.33 -1.56
CA VAL A 16 -45.16 38.95 -0.67
C VAL A 16 -44.73 37.97 0.41
N THR A 17 -45.69 37.25 0.99
CA THR A 17 -45.42 36.23 2.00
C THR A 17 -44.56 35.10 1.43
N GLU A 18 -44.91 34.59 0.25
CA GLU A 18 -44.15 33.51 -0.39
C GLU A 18 -42.75 33.95 -0.83
N LEU A 19 -42.58 35.18 -1.31
CA LEU A 19 -41.26 35.76 -1.59
C LEU A 19 -40.40 35.87 -0.32
N SER A 20 -40.99 36.25 0.81
CA SER A 20 -40.27 36.30 2.09
C SER A 20 -39.79 34.91 2.51
N PHE A 21 -40.62 33.88 2.35
CA PHE A 21 -40.22 32.50 2.64
C PHE A 21 -39.10 32.02 1.71
N LEU A 22 -39.19 32.30 0.42
CA LEU A 22 -38.15 31.95 -0.55
C LEU A 22 -36.83 32.64 -0.23
N GLN A 23 -36.86 33.90 0.20
CA GLN A 23 -35.67 34.64 0.61
C GLN A 23 -35.00 34.01 1.85
N ASP A 24 -35.79 33.60 2.83
CA ASP A 24 -35.29 32.92 4.03
C ASP A 24 -34.66 31.57 3.68
N ASP A 25 -35.32 30.78 2.83
CA ASP A 25 -34.82 29.47 2.41
C ASP A 25 -33.57 29.59 1.54
N GLN A 26 -33.49 30.62 0.68
CA GLN A 26 -32.28 30.94 -0.05
C GLN A 26 -31.12 31.28 0.90
N GLY A 27 -31.38 32.05 1.96
CA GLY A 27 -30.39 32.36 2.99
C GLY A 27 -29.88 31.11 3.72
N LYS A 28 -30.79 30.20 4.12
CA LYS A 28 -30.42 28.92 4.73
C LYS A 28 -29.59 28.06 3.79
N LEU A 29 -29.97 27.99 2.51
CA LEU A 29 -29.24 27.19 1.54
C LEU A 29 -27.83 27.75 1.28
N ALA A 30 -27.70 29.08 1.18
CA ALA A 30 -26.40 29.75 1.05
C ALA A 30 -25.47 29.41 2.22
N ASN A 31 -25.97 29.44 3.45
CA ASN A 31 -25.19 29.06 4.63
C ASN A 31 -24.76 27.58 4.58
N LYS A 32 -25.66 26.67 4.22
CA LYS A 32 -25.32 25.24 4.09
C LYS A 32 -24.27 24.98 3.01
N VAL A 33 -24.30 25.74 1.91
CA VAL A 33 -23.28 25.67 0.86
C VAL A 33 -21.93 26.15 1.40
N ALA A 34 -21.89 27.30 2.09
CA ALA A 34 -20.66 27.84 2.68
C ALA A 34 -20.04 26.89 3.73
N ASP A 35 -20.88 26.27 4.57
CA ASP A 35 -20.43 25.26 5.54
C ASP A 35 -19.85 24.03 4.83
N GLY A 36 -20.51 23.57 3.76
CA GLY A 36 -20.05 22.46 2.94
C GLY A 36 -18.71 22.75 2.25
N GLU A 37 -18.56 23.94 1.67
CA GLU A 37 -17.30 24.39 1.04
C GLU A 37 -16.16 24.44 2.06
N THR A 38 -16.43 24.95 3.27
CA THR A 38 -15.45 24.99 4.36
C THR A 38 -15.03 23.59 4.80
N ALA A 39 -15.99 22.66 4.94
CA ALA A 39 -15.70 21.28 5.29
C ALA A 39 -14.85 20.58 4.20
N VAL A 40 -15.16 20.80 2.92
CA VAL A 40 -14.36 20.26 1.81
C VAL A 40 -12.94 20.83 1.82
N ALA A 41 -12.80 22.14 2.01
CA ALA A 41 -11.50 22.80 2.09
C ALA A 41 -10.64 22.26 3.24
N ALA A 42 -11.25 21.92 4.38
CA ALA A 42 -10.56 21.31 5.52
C ALA A 42 -10.13 19.85 5.27
N LEU A 43 -10.90 19.08 4.49
CA LEU A 43 -10.59 17.68 4.19
C LEU A 43 -9.54 17.52 3.09
N GLN A 44 -9.47 18.46 2.15
CA GLN A 44 -8.52 18.43 1.03
C GLN A 44 -7.05 18.26 1.43
N PRO A 45 -6.47 19.01 2.39
CA PRO A 45 -5.07 18.81 2.79
C PRO A 45 -4.85 17.43 3.44
N THR A 46 -5.79 16.98 4.27
CA THR A 46 -5.71 15.66 4.91
C THR A 46 -5.69 14.53 3.88
N ALA A 47 -6.47 14.65 2.80
CA ALA A 47 -6.46 13.69 1.71
C ALA A 47 -5.11 13.64 0.98
N VAL A 48 -4.49 14.81 0.77
CA VAL A 48 -3.15 14.91 0.17
C VAL A 48 -2.10 14.27 1.09
N ASP A 49 -2.14 14.57 2.39
CA ASP A 49 -1.21 14.00 3.37
C ASP A 49 -1.29 12.47 3.41
N TYR A 50 -2.51 11.91 3.41
CA TYR A 50 -2.69 10.46 3.32
C TYR A 50 -2.16 9.87 2.02
N GLN A 51 -2.38 10.54 0.88
CA GLN A 51 -1.85 10.09 -0.40
C GLN A 51 -0.31 10.06 -0.40
N THR A 52 0.34 11.08 0.17
CA THR A 52 1.80 11.11 0.32
C THR A 52 2.28 10.03 1.27
N ALA A 53 1.60 9.81 2.40
CA ALA A 53 1.95 8.75 3.35
C ALA A 53 1.86 7.36 2.72
N ILE A 54 0.80 7.09 1.94
CA ILE A 54 0.62 5.83 1.21
C ILE A 54 1.74 5.64 0.19
N GLN A 55 2.09 6.68 -0.57
CA GLN A 55 3.18 6.58 -1.56
C GLN A 55 4.52 6.24 -0.89
N ASN A 56 4.84 6.91 0.22
CA ASN A 56 6.06 6.63 0.98
C ASN A 56 6.09 5.19 1.51
N LEU A 57 4.95 4.67 2.00
CA LEU A 57 4.84 3.28 2.45
C LEU A 57 5.03 2.30 1.29
N CYS A 58 4.43 2.55 0.13
CA CYS A 58 4.64 1.73 -1.06
C CYS A 58 6.11 1.67 -1.48
N ASP A 59 6.79 2.82 -1.46
CA ASP A 59 8.22 2.89 -1.81
C ASP A 59 9.09 2.14 -0.79
N GLN A 60 8.76 2.21 0.50
CA GLN A 60 9.42 1.44 1.55
C GLN A 60 9.21 -0.07 1.40
N VAL A 61 7.98 -0.50 1.12
CA VAL A 61 7.66 -1.92 0.87
C VAL A 61 8.49 -2.43 -0.31
N ARG A 62 8.48 -1.71 -1.43
CA ARG A 62 9.27 -2.08 -2.61
C ARG A 62 10.77 -2.13 -2.32
N HIS A 63 11.28 -1.19 -1.53
CA HIS A 63 12.68 -1.22 -1.11
C HIS A 63 13.01 -2.46 -0.26
N LEU A 64 12.12 -2.83 0.66
CA LEU A 64 12.28 -4.02 1.49
C LEU A 64 12.17 -5.31 0.69
N GLU A 65 11.24 -5.40 -0.25
CA GLU A 65 11.11 -6.54 -1.19
C GLU A 65 12.40 -6.76 -1.97
N ASN A 66 12.93 -5.69 -2.60
CA ASN A 66 14.20 -5.79 -3.32
C ASN A 66 15.37 -6.23 -2.42
N ARG A 67 15.37 -5.82 -1.14
CA ARG A 67 16.40 -6.24 -0.17
C ARG A 67 16.25 -7.71 0.20
N VAL A 68 15.02 -8.20 0.36
CA VAL A 68 14.76 -9.62 0.59
C VAL A 68 15.23 -10.44 -0.60
N ASP A 69 14.85 -10.04 -1.81
CA ASP A 69 15.29 -10.72 -3.05
C ASP A 69 16.82 -10.75 -3.18
N ASP A 70 17.49 -9.64 -2.87
CA ASP A 70 18.96 -9.58 -2.88
C ASP A 70 19.59 -10.49 -1.82
N LEU A 71 19.02 -10.53 -0.62
CA LEU A 71 19.50 -11.41 0.46
C LEU A 71 19.27 -12.90 0.15
N GLU A 72 18.11 -13.26 -0.40
CA GLU A 72 17.82 -14.62 -0.85
C GLU A 72 18.76 -15.03 -1.99
N GLY A 73 18.95 -14.15 -2.98
CA GLY A 73 19.91 -14.36 -4.05
C GLY A 73 21.35 -14.51 -3.55
N SER A 74 21.76 -13.68 -2.58
CA SER A 74 23.08 -13.78 -1.95
C SER A 74 23.25 -15.10 -1.20
N SER A 75 22.23 -15.53 -0.45
CA SER A 75 22.23 -16.83 0.23
C SER A 75 22.36 -18.00 -0.74
N TRP A 76 21.78 -17.92 -1.95
CA TRP A 76 21.89 -18.99 -2.94
C TRP A 76 23.22 -18.96 -3.70
N ARG A 77 23.84 -17.79 -3.85
CA ARG A 77 25.15 -17.67 -4.52
C ARG A 77 26.27 -18.40 -3.79
N THR A 78 26.16 -18.54 -2.47
CA THR A 78 27.16 -19.25 -1.63
C THR A 78 26.80 -20.71 -1.38
N ASN A 79 25.61 -21.16 -1.78
CA ASN A 79 25.10 -22.49 -1.48
C ASN A 79 24.87 -23.30 -2.76
N ILE A 80 25.14 -24.61 -2.71
CA ILE A 80 24.90 -25.52 -3.85
C ILE A 80 23.85 -26.54 -3.41
N PRO A 81 22.64 -26.55 -4.01
CA PRO A 81 21.66 -27.59 -3.72
C PRO A 81 22.06 -28.89 -4.41
N ILE A 82 22.17 -29.97 -3.64
CA ILE A 82 22.42 -31.32 -4.15
C ILE A 82 21.13 -32.12 -4.01
N HIS A 83 20.63 -32.66 -5.12
CA HIS A 83 19.38 -33.41 -5.16
C HIS A 83 19.62 -34.89 -5.47
N ALA A 84 18.62 -35.73 -5.16
CA ALA A 84 18.60 -37.17 -5.44
C ALA A 84 19.65 -38.02 -4.68
N LEU A 85 20.10 -37.55 -3.51
CA LEU A 85 20.84 -38.36 -2.55
C LEU A 85 19.84 -39.14 -1.66
N PRO A 86 20.01 -40.46 -1.49
CA PRO A 86 19.22 -41.21 -0.50
C PRO A 86 19.47 -40.69 0.92
N GLU A 87 18.41 -40.58 1.73
CA GLU A 87 18.51 -40.08 3.11
C GLU A 87 19.41 -40.98 3.98
N GLY A 88 20.27 -40.36 4.80
CA GLY A 88 21.09 -41.05 5.80
C GLY A 88 22.38 -41.69 5.28
N ILE A 89 22.72 -41.49 4.00
CA ILE A 89 24.00 -41.95 3.43
C ILE A 89 25.21 -41.19 3.98
N GLU A 90 25.00 -39.97 4.48
CA GLU A 90 26.06 -39.11 5.01
C GLU A 90 26.60 -39.62 6.36
N GLY A 91 25.81 -40.43 7.08
CA GLY A 91 26.15 -40.89 8.42
C GLY A 91 26.05 -39.76 9.45
N SER A 92 27.03 -39.68 10.36
CA SER A 92 27.05 -38.69 11.45
C SER A 92 27.74 -37.36 11.10
N ASP A 93 28.45 -37.30 9.96
CA ASP A 93 29.23 -36.12 9.55
C ASP A 93 29.02 -35.80 8.06
N THR A 94 28.08 -34.88 7.82
CA THR A 94 27.67 -34.43 6.49
C THR A 94 28.76 -33.68 5.74
N LEU A 95 29.64 -32.94 6.45
CA LEU A 95 30.71 -32.16 5.83
C LEU A 95 31.76 -33.08 5.20
N THR A 96 32.24 -34.06 5.97
CA THR A 96 33.22 -35.04 5.47
C THR A 96 32.67 -35.85 4.31
N TYR A 97 31.37 -36.21 4.36
CA TYR A 97 30.71 -36.90 3.26
C TYR A 97 30.71 -36.07 1.97
N VAL A 98 30.29 -34.80 2.04
CA VAL A 98 30.24 -33.92 0.87
C VAL A 98 31.64 -33.66 0.31
N GLU A 99 32.66 -33.48 1.15
CA GLU A 99 34.04 -33.35 0.69
C GLU A 99 34.52 -34.58 -0.10
N HIS A 100 34.21 -35.78 0.39
CA HIS A 100 34.56 -37.02 -0.30
C HIS A 100 33.77 -37.18 -1.61
N LEU A 101 32.49 -36.81 -1.61
CA LEU A 101 31.64 -36.82 -2.80
C LEU A 101 32.20 -35.91 -3.89
N LEU A 102 32.57 -34.67 -3.54
CA LEU A 102 33.17 -33.71 -4.48
C LEU A 102 34.49 -34.23 -5.06
N LYS A 103 35.37 -34.80 -4.24
CA LYS A 103 36.64 -35.41 -4.70
C LYS A 103 36.42 -36.58 -5.66
N THR A 104 35.29 -37.27 -5.56
CA THR A 104 34.93 -38.36 -6.49
C THR A 104 34.61 -37.83 -7.88
N PHE A 105 33.95 -36.66 -7.97
CA PHE A 105 33.59 -36.05 -9.25
C PHE A 105 34.71 -35.20 -9.86
N THR A 106 35.54 -34.56 -9.04
CA THR A 106 36.66 -33.72 -9.49
C THR A 106 37.97 -34.14 -8.81
N PRO A 107 38.52 -35.30 -9.17
CA PRO A 107 39.73 -35.84 -8.52
C PRO A 107 40.99 -35.01 -8.77
N GLU A 108 41.02 -34.22 -9.85
CA GLU A 108 42.17 -33.36 -10.20
C GLU A 108 42.12 -31.97 -9.53
N THR A 109 41.01 -31.63 -8.87
CA THR A 109 40.85 -30.32 -8.22
C THR A 109 41.10 -30.47 -6.72
N GLU A 110 42.24 -29.96 -6.25
CA GLU A 110 42.45 -29.78 -4.82
C GLU A 110 41.45 -28.73 -4.32
N LEU A 111 40.62 -29.11 -3.34
CA LEU A 111 39.73 -28.18 -2.66
C LEU A 111 40.61 -27.10 -2.02
N SER A 112 40.47 -25.87 -2.51
CA SER A 112 41.28 -24.75 -2.05
C SER A 112 41.05 -24.51 -0.56
N PRO A 113 42.13 -24.35 0.25
CA PRO A 113 41.99 -24.00 1.66
C PRO A 113 41.36 -22.60 1.86
N PHE A 114 41.24 -21.81 0.79
CA PHE A 114 40.59 -20.50 0.80
C PHE A 114 39.07 -20.55 0.61
N TYR A 115 38.50 -21.70 0.23
CA TYR A 115 37.05 -21.91 0.10
C TYR A 115 36.61 -23.15 0.89
N PRO A 116 36.69 -23.11 2.23
CA PRO A 116 36.24 -24.22 3.05
C PRO A 116 34.72 -24.41 2.95
N LEU A 117 34.26 -25.66 3.02
CA LEU A 117 32.84 -25.94 3.21
C LEU A 117 32.45 -25.50 4.62
N GLU A 118 31.63 -24.45 4.73
CA GLU A 118 31.26 -23.90 6.03
C GLU A 118 30.20 -24.76 6.73
N ARG A 119 29.21 -25.25 5.97
CA ARG A 119 28.04 -25.98 6.48
C ARG A 119 27.51 -26.94 5.41
N ALA A 120 27.07 -28.13 5.83
CA ALA A 120 26.34 -29.09 4.99
C ALA A 120 25.15 -29.66 5.77
N TYR A 121 24.00 -29.75 5.09
CA TYR A 121 22.72 -30.17 5.63
C TYR A 121 22.02 -31.12 4.67
#